data_AF-A0A920ABB0-F1
#
_entry.id   AF-A0A920ABB0-F1
#
_cell.length_a   1.000
_cell.length_b   1.000
_cell.length_c   1.000
_cell.angle_alpha   90.00
_cell.angle_beta   90.00
_cell.angle_gamma   90.00
#
_symmetry.space_group_name_H-M   'P 1'
#
loop_
_entity.id
_entity.type
_entity.pdbx_description
1 polymer ?
#
loop_
_entity_poly.entity_id
_entity_poly.type
_entity_poly.pdbx_seq_one_letter_code
_entity_poly.pdbx_strand_id
1 'polypeptide(L)'
;MSVAEFHENEPGIGLKEYNKSGQERKSKAAFVFGEKIPLDDGTVKIEVRLNNKVKEVSIFQGSLKKGKFMHQGLVEINKTGNMGYAIIPKGETEVSVVAKYKTRYKNFRVINGKAKL
;
A
#
# COMPACT_ATOMS: atom_id res chain seq x y z
N MET A 1 -4.05 1.87 22.96
CA MET A 1 -4.79 0.67 22.53
C MET A 1 -4.81 0.63 21.00
N SER A 2 -4.80 -0.55 20.40
CA SER A 2 -4.96 -0.73 18.95
C SER A 2 -5.87 -1.92 18.66
N VAL A 3 -6.63 -1.82 17.58
CA VAL A 3 -7.49 -2.90 17.08
C VAL A 3 -7.10 -3.15 15.63
N ALA A 4 -6.67 -4.37 15.35
CA ALA A 4 -6.24 -4.83 14.03
C ALA A 4 -6.99 -6.12 13.68
N GLU A 5 -7.31 -6.27 12.40
CA GLU A 5 -7.91 -7.50 11.89
C GLU A 5 -6.86 -8.30 11.12
N PHE A 6 -6.89 -9.62 11.31
CA PHE A 6 -5.99 -10.56 10.67
C PHE A 6 -6.78 -11.71 10.03
N HIS A 7 -6.23 -12.27 8.96
CA HIS A 7 -6.70 -13.52 8.36
C HIS A 7 -5.47 -14.35 8.04
N GLU A 8 -5.39 -15.59 8.53
CA GLU A 8 -4.22 -16.46 8.28
C GLU A 8 -2.88 -15.79 8.69
N ASN A 9 -2.87 -15.07 9.82
CA ASN A 9 -1.74 -14.25 10.30
C ASN A 9 -1.32 -13.07 9.42
N GLU A 10 -2.04 -12.81 8.32
CA GLU A 10 -1.80 -11.65 7.47
C GLU A 10 -2.66 -10.47 7.91
N PRO A 11 -2.09 -9.25 7.99
CA PRO A 11 -2.84 -8.07 8.41
C PRO A 11 -3.82 -7.63 7.32
N GLY A 12 -4.96 -7.09 7.76
CA GLY A 12 -5.93 -6.45 6.88
C GLY A 12 -5.93 -4.92 6.97
N ILE A 13 -6.64 -4.31 6.03
CA ILE A 13 -7.07 -2.92 6.16
C ILE A 13 -7.98 -2.80 7.39
N GLY A 14 -7.83 -1.71 8.15
CA GLY A 14 -8.74 -1.38 9.25
C GLY A 14 -8.08 -1.12 10.59
N LEU A 15 -6.74 -1.07 10.68
CA LEU A 15 -6.03 -0.76 11.92
C LEU A 15 -6.53 0.57 12.54
N LYS A 16 -7.17 0.46 13.70
CA LYS A 16 -7.54 1.59 14.56
C LYS A 16 -6.53 1.72 15.69
N GLU A 17 -6.08 2.94 15.93
CA GLU A 17 -5.13 3.25 17.02
C GLU A 17 -5.66 4.42 17.83
N TYR A 18 -5.50 4.35 19.15
CA TYR A 18 -6.03 5.33 20.09
C TYR A 18 -4.89 5.98 20.87
N ASN A 19 -4.96 7.31 21.05
CA ASN A 19 -4.02 8.05 21.91
C ASN A 19 -4.30 7.75 23.40
N LYS A 20 -3.47 8.32 24.30
CA LYS A 20 -3.63 8.13 25.75
C LYS A 20 -4.98 8.66 26.29
N SER A 21 -5.59 9.61 25.59
CA SER A 21 -6.90 10.20 25.91
C SER A 21 -8.08 9.43 25.29
N GLY A 22 -7.83 8.25 24.69
CA GLY A 22 -8.88 7.42 24.08
C GLY A 22 -9.36 7.88 22.71
N GLN A 23 -8.76 8.91 22.09
CA GLN A 23 -9.18 9.41 20.78
C GLN A 23 -8.51 8.62 19.65
N GLU A 24 -9.28 8.26 18.63
CA GLU A 24 -8.77 7.57 17.44
C GLU A 24 -7.84 8.47 16.62
N ARG A 25 -6.70 7.93 16.22
CA ARG A 25 -5.75 8.61 15.33
C ARG A 25 -6.17 8.43 13.88
N LYS A 26 -6.72 9.50 13.31
CA LYS A 26 -7.22 9.53 11.92
C LYS A 26 -6.13 9.71 10.86
N SER A 27 -4.95 10.24 11.23
CA SER A 27 -3.86 10.44 10.28
C SER A 27 -3.36 9.11 9.71
N LYS A 28 -3.38 9.02 8.37
CA LYS A 28 -2.97 7.85 7.59
C LYS A 28 -2.08 8.32 6.45
N ALA A 29 -1.05 7.54 6.13
CA ALA A 29 -0.36 7.70 4.87
C ALA A 29 -1.32 7.40 3.71
N ALA A 30 -1.12 8.09 2.60
CA ALA A 30 -1.84 7.88 1.35
C ALA A 30 -0.84 7.67 0.22
N PHE A 31 -1.27 6.97 -0.83
CA PHE A 31 -0.49 6.81 -2.04
C PHE A 31 -0.32 8.15 -2.77
N VAL A 32 0.86 8.35 -3.31
CA VAL A 32 1.19 9.38 -4.28
C VAL A 32 1.68 8.65 -5.52
N PHE A 33 1.05 8.95 -6.66
CA PHE A 33 1.41 8.41 -7.95
C PHE A 33 2.20 9.48 -8.70
N GLY A 34 3.38 9.12 -9.17
CA GLY A 34 4.26 10.02 -9.92
C GLY A 34 4.02 9.95 -11.42
N GLU A 35 5.07 10.25 -12.17
CA GLU A 35 5.04 10.28 -13.63
C GLU A 35 4.74 8.91 -14.23
N LYS A 36 4.04 8.94 -15.37
CA LYS A 36 3.67 7.79 -16.18
C LYS A 36 4.67 7.68 -17.32
N ILE A 37 5.38 6.56 -17.38
CA ILE A 37 6.43 6.31 -18.35
C ILE A 37 5.96 5.15 -19.25
N PRO A 38 5.52 5.42 -20.49
CA PRO A 38 5.25 4.38 -21.47
C PRO A 38 6.51 3.57 -21.77
N LEU A 39 6.37 2.26 -21.97
CA LEU A 39 7.44 1.36 -22.38
C LEU A 39 7.16 0.82 -23.79
N ASP A 40 8.20 0.33 -24.46
CA ASP A 40 8.14 -0.10 -25.87
C ASP A 40 7.20 -1.29 -26.11
N ASP A 41 6.91 -2.08 -25.08
CA ASP A 41 5.97 -3.20 -25.11
C ASP A 41 4.49 -2.79 -24.96
N GLY A 42 4.23 -1.48 -24.82
CA GLY A 42 2.90 -0.91 -24.63
C GLY A 42 2.41 -0.95 -23.18
N THR A 43 3.25 -1.33 -22.23
CA THR A 43 2.95 -1.18 -20.79
C THR A 43 3.26 0.24 -20.33
N VAL A 44 2.69 0.64 -19.19
CA VAL A 44 2.97 1.93 -18.56
C VAL A 44 3.49 1.72 -17.15
N LYS A 45 4.67 2.28 -16.88
CA LYS A 45 5.30 2.29 -15.57
C LYS A 45 4.91 3.55 -14.81
N ILE A 46 4.45 3.40 -13.56
CA ILE A 46 4.05 4.53 -12.70
C ILE A 46 4.84 4.46 -11.39
N GLU A 47 5.46 5.57 -11.00
CA GLU A 47 6.06 5.69 -9.66
C GLU A 47 4.96 5.66 -8.59
N VAL A 48 5.16 4.84 -7.55
CA VAL A 48 4.25 4.73 -6.41
C VAL A 48 5.05 4.97 -5.13
N ARG A 49 4.58 5.89 -4.30
CA ARG A 49 5.16 6.17 -2.97
C ARG A 49 4.08 6.55 -1.96
N LEU A 50 4.47 6.72 -0.71
CA LEU A 50 3.60 7.25 0.34
C LEU A 50 3.89 8.73 0.61
N ASN A 51 2.85 9.54 0.84
CA ASN A 51 2.98 10.98 1.10
C ASN A 51 3.67 11.31 2.43
N ASN A 52 3.59 10.41 3.41
CA ASN A 52 4.12 10.59 4.74
C ASN A 52 5.44 9.84 4.91
N LYS A 53 6.38 10.44 5.66
CA LYS A 53 7.59 9.75 6.12
C LYS A 53 7.21 8.69 7.16
N VAL A 54 6.91 7.50 6.69
CA VAL A 54 6.69 6.29 7.49
C VAL A 54 7.90 5.36 7.37
N LYS A 55 8.08 4.47 8.35
CA LYS A 55 9.20 3.52 8.41
C LYS A 55 8.74 2.14 7.97
N GLU A 56 9.70 1.33 7.52
CA GLU A 56 9.49 -0.09 7.17
C GLU A 56 8.33 -0.25 6.17
N VAL A 57 8.40 0.48 5.05
CA VAL A 57 7.37 0.44 4.00
C VAL A 57 7.69 -0.65 2.99
N SER A 58 6.77 -1.58 2.83
CA SER A 58 6.70 -2.47 1.66
C SER A 58 5.47 -2.11 0.83
N ILE A 59 5.66 -2.02 -0.48
CA ILE A 59 4.67 -1.70 -1.49
C ILE A 59 4.56 -2.91 -2.41
N PHE A 60 3.33 -3.30 -2.69
CA PHE A 60 3.00 -4.45 -3.50
C PHE A 60 2.06 -4.07 -4.62
N GLN A 61 2.14 -4.79 -5.73
CA GLN A 61 1.15 -4.80 -6.80
C GLN A 61 0.29 -6.08 -6.67
N GLY A 62 -1.03 -5.91 -6.76
CA GLY A 62 -1.99 -7.00 -6.64
C GLY A 62 -3.21 -6.62 -5.79
N SER A 63 -4.23 -7.47 -5.84
CA SER A 63 -5.48 -7.30 -5.11
C SER A 63 -5.43 -7.98 -3.75
N LEU A 64 -6.05 -7.38 -2.73
CA LEU A 64 -6.17 -8.01 -1.41
C LEU A 64 -7.11 -9.23 -1.45
N LYS A 65 -6.83 -10.25 -0.63
CA LYS A 65 -7.72 -11.39 -0.40
C LYS A 65 -9.02 -10.88 0.23
N LYS A 66 -10.17 -11.23 -0.37
CA LYS A 66 -11.50 -10.73 0.02
C LYS A 66 -11.58 -9.19 0.06
N GLY A 67 -10.74 -8.50 -0.71
CA GLY A 67 -10.67 -7.02 -0.74
C GLY A 67 -10.13 -6.37 0.54
N LYS A 68 -9.64 -7.15 1.52
CA LYS A 68 -9.28 -6.63 2.85
C LYS A 68 -7.93 -7.11 3.39
N PHE A 69 -7.55 -8.36 3.15
CA PHE A 69 -6.40 -8.99 3.80
C PHE A 69 -5.22 -9.16 2.85
N MET A 70 -4.00 -8.99 3.36
CA MET A 70 -2.80 -9.35 2.62
C MET A 70 -2.72 -10.87 2.39
N HIS A 71 -1.91 -11.28 1.42
CA HIS A 71 -1.59 -12.69 1.15
C HIS A 71 -0.24 -12.78 0.43
N GLN A 72 0.34 -13.99 0.41
CA GLN A 72 1.68 -14.24 -0.14
C GLN A 72 1.81 -14.07 -1.67
N GLY A 73 0.68 -13.98 -2.38
CA GLY A 73 0.66 -13.79 -3.84
C GLY A 73 0.76 -12.33 -4.28
N LEU A 74 0.92 -11.39 -3.35
CA LEU A 74 1.18 -9.98 -3.66
C LEU A 74 2.64 -9.82 -4.12
N VAL A 75 2.85 -9.09 -5.22
CA VAL A 75 4.19 -8.91 -5.79
C VAL A 75 4.82 -7.65 -5.21
N GLU A 76 5.93 -7.76 -4.49
CA GLU A 76 6.66 -6.59 -3.96
C GLU A 76 7.30 -5.79 -5.09
N ILE A 77 7.12 -4.45 -5.06
CA ILE A 77 7.56 -3.54 -6.13
C ILE A 77 8.54 -2.46 -5.64
N ASN A 78 9.05 -2.58 -4.41
CA ASN A 78 10.00 -1.64 -3.83
C ASN A 78 11.29 -1.51 -4.66
N LYS A 79 11.74 -0.26 -4.89
CA LYS A 79 13.05 0.05 -5.47
C LYS A 79 13.98 0.64 -4.42
N THR A 80 13.61 1.78 -3.85
CA THR A 80 14.41 2.54 -2.86
C THR A 80 13.49 3.42 -2.02
N GLY A 81 13.80 3.61 -0.72
CA GLY A 81 13.24 4.69 0.10
C GLY A 81 11.72 4.90 0.07
N ASN A 82 10.92 3.84 0.36
CA ASN A 82 9.45 3.89 0.38
C ASN A 82 8.78 4.17 -0.98
N MET A 83 9.48 3.88 -2.07
CA MET A 83 9.02 4.03 -3.45
C MET A 83 9.14 2.70 -4.20
N GLY A 84 8.21 2.47 -5.11
CA GLY A 84 8.22 1.36 -6.06
C GLY A 84 7.67 1.77 -7.41
N TYR A 85 7.68 0.84 -8.36
CA TYR A 85 7.07 1.04 -9.68
C TYR A 85 5.92 0.06 -9.89
N ALA A 86 4.72 0.59 -10.12
CA ALA A 86 3.62 -0.22 -10.60
C ALA A 86 3.67 -0.29 -12.13
N ILE A 87 3.39 -1.46 -12.69
CA ILE A 87 3.32 -1.69 -14.13
C ILE A 87 1.86 -1.92 -14.50
N ILE A 88 1.31 -1.04 -15.32
CA ILE A 88 0.00 -1.23 -15.95
C ILE A 88 0.21 -1.99 -17.26
N PRO A 89 -0.30 -3.23 -17.38
CA PRO A 89 -0.19 -4.01 -18.60
C PRO A 89 -0.86 -3.34 -19.80
N LYS A 90 -0.43 -3.69 -21.00
CA LYS A 90 -1.09 -3.25 -22.23
C LYS A 90 -2.56 -3.69 -22.23
N GLY A 91 -3.46 -2.74 -22.47
CA GLY A 91 -4.91 -2.98 -22.49
C GLY A 91 -5.61 -2.77 -21.14
N GLU A 92 -4.86 -2.60 -20.05
CA GLU A 92 -5.41 -2.24 -18.74
C GLU A 92 -5.39 -0.73 -18.52
N THR A 93 -6.31 -0.23 -17.69
CA THR A 93 -6.39 1.20 -17.35
C THR A 93 -5.91 1.50 -15.92
N GLU A 94 -5.85 0.49 -15.08
CA GLU A 94 -5.42 0.61 -13.69
C GLU A 94 -4.89 -0.70 -13.12
N VAL A 95 -4.06 -0.59 -12.07
CA VAL A 95 -3.63 -1.73 -11.26
C VAL A 95 -3.80 -1.44 -9.78
N SER A 96 -4.12 -2.48 -9.01
CA SER A 96 -4.22 -2.38 -7.56
C SER A 96 -2.83 -2.36 -6.93
N VAL A 97 -2.63 -1.44 -6.00
CA VAL A 97 -1.42 -1.35 -5.18
C VAL A 97 -1.78 -1.43 -3.70
N VAL A 98 -0.91 -2.05 -2.93
CA VAL A 98 -1.04 -2.26 -1.48
C VAL A 98 0.22 -1.78 -0.80
N ALA A 99 0.11 -1.12 0.34
CA ALA A 99 1.27 -0.75 1.14
C ALA A 99 1.08 -1.23 2.57
N LYS A 100 2.14 -1.83 3.11
CA LYS A 100 2.31 -2.21 4.51
C LYS A 100 3.39 -1.33 5.10
N TYR A 101 3.10 -0.64 6.19
CA TYR A 101 4.09 0.21 6.87
C TYR A 101 3.91 0.19 8.37
N LYS A 102 4.97 0.57 9.09
CA LYS A 102 4.96 0.60 10.55
C LYS A 102 4.48 1.95 11.08
N THR A 103 3.49 1.92 11.97
CA THR A 103 2.99 3.11 12.66
C THR A 103 3.95 3.55 13.76
N ARG A 104 3.71 4.74 14.33
CA ARG A 104 4.45 5.23 15.51
C ARG A 104 4.31 4.31 16.73
N TYR A 105 3.22 3.52 16.82
CA TYR A 105 3.03 2.53 17.88
C TYR A 105 3.60 1.16 17.54
N LYS A 106 4.44 1.07 16.50
CA LYS A 106 5.10 -0.16 16.04
C LYS A 106 4.14 -1.23 15.51
N ASN A 107 2.89 -0.88 15.21
CA ASN A 107 1.94 -1.77 14.53
C ASN A 107 2.12 -1.72 13.02
N PHE A 108 1.76 -2.81 12.32
CA PHE A 108 1.66 -2.79 10.87
C PHE A 108 0.29 -2.27 10.43
N ARG A 109 0.29 -1.29 9.53
CA ARG A 109 -0.91 -0.77 8.88
C ARG A 109 -0.87 -1.11 7.41
N VAL A 110 -2.03 -1.55 6.90
CA VAL A 110 -2.25 -1.83 5.47
C VAL A 110 -3.16 -0.76 4.88
N ILE A 111 -2.81 -0.28 3.69
CA ILE A 111 -3.64 0.59 2.86
C ILE A 111 -3.64 0.07 1.42
N ASN A 112 -4.71 0.33 0.67
CA ASN A 112 -4.83 -0.01 -0.74
C ASN A 112 -5.07 1.26 -1.58
N GLY A 113 -4.73 1.17 -2.86
CA GLY A 113 -4.93 2.23 -3.84
C GLY A 113 -4.97 1.66 -5.25
N LYS A 114 -5.21 2.54 -6.23
CA LYS A 114 -5.22 2.19 -7.65
C LYS A 114 -4.30 3.14 -8.40
N ALA A 115 -3.26 2.61 -9.02
CA ALA A 115 -2.45 3.35 -10.00
C ALA A 115 -3.20 3.33 -11.33
N LYS A 116 -3.41 4.49 -11.95
CA LYS A 116 -4.23 4.63 -13.16
C LYS A 116 -3.46 5.31 -14.28
N LEU A 117 -3.80 4.99 -15.53
CA LEU A 117 -3.35 5.69 -16.72
C LEU A 117 -3.76 7.16 -16.75
#